data_AF-G4T7K6-F1
#
_entry.id   AF-G4T7K6-F1
#
_cell.length_a   1.000
_cell.length_b   1.000
_cell.length_c   1.000
_cell.angle_alpha   90.00
_cell.angle_beta   90.00
_cell.angle_gamma   90.00
#
_symmetry.space_group_name_H-M   'P 1'
#
loop_
_entity.id
_entity.type
_entity.pdbx_description
1 polymer ?
#
loop_
_entity_poly.entity_id
_entity_poly.type
_entity_poly.pdbx_seq_one_letter_code
_entity_poly.pdbx_strand_id
1 'polypeptide(L)'
;MSQAAIDVQKPHPISIVFMLHILLEAPFCIVALVSPESLPFLEMSNTSLLVLKLYAGLVLSSILAAYLVSGLPEFLPGKRAVALQLCLYHTVAATALWHSPRFIPITLGEDAERLGITLEKIWCVSHGFASAALGIWWHITIPYMIAMKGK
;
A
#
# COMPACT_ATOMS: atom_id res chain seq x y z
N MET A 1 -28.50 32.04 -14.01
CA MET A 1 -28.45 31.19 -12.80
C MET A 1 -27.27 31.64 -11.98
N SER A 2 -27.50 32.22 -10.81
CA SER A 2 -26.42 32.64 -9.90
C SER A 2 -25.66 31.38 -9.48
N GLN A 3 -24.36 31.31 -9.78
CA GLN A 3 -23.49 30.29 -9.19
C GLN A 3 -23.51 30.53 -7.68
N ALA A 4 -24.21 29.67 -6.93
CA ALA A 4 -24.05 29.61 -5.50
C ALA A 4 -22.56 29.48 -5.21
N ALA A 5 -22.04 30.32 -4.30
CA ALA A 5 -20.63 30.32 -3.95
C ALA A 5 -20.23 28.90 -3.50
N ILE A 6 -19.42 28.21 -4.31
CA ILE A 6 -18.94 26.86 -4.01
C ILE A 6 -17.93 26.98 -2.87
N ASP A 7 -18.24 26.36 -1.73
CA ASP A 7 -17.33 26.28 -0.60
C ASP A 7 -16.24 25.23 -0.88
N VAL A 8 -15.12 25.69 -1.45
CA VAL A 8 -13.98 24.85 -1.83
C VAL A 8 -13.22 24.24 -0.64
N GLN A 9 -13.55 24.64 0.59
CA GLN A 9 -12.92 24.15 1.82
C GLN A 9 -13.67 22.98 2.46
N LYS A 10 -14.86 22.61 1.94
CA LYS A 10 -15.62 21.45 2.43
C LYS A 10 -15.50 20.26 1.48
N PRO A 11 -15.45 19.02 2.00
CA PRO A 11 -15.56 17.82 1.17
C PRO A 11 -16.92 17.77 0.47
N HIS A 12 -16.95 17.35 -0.79
CA HIS A 12 -18.19 17.21 -1.54
C HIS A 12 -18.92 15.92 -1.14
N PRO A 13 -20.26 15.87 -1.07
CA PRO A 13 -20.98 14.63 -0.73
C PRO A 13 -20.68 13.44 -1.64
N ILE A 14 -20.28 13.69 -2.89
CA ILE A 14 -19.88 12.65 -3.86
C ILE A 14 -18.62 11.90 -3.42
N SER A 15 -17.83 12.45 -2.50
CA SER A 15 -16.63 11.82 -1.95
C SER A 15 -16.94 10.56 -1.13
N ILE A 16 -18.23 10.20 -0.98
CA ILE A 16 -18.68 8.86 -0.58
C ILE A 16 -18.14 7.73 -1.47
N VAL A 17 -17.74 8.02 -2.73
CA VAL A 17 -17.09 7.03 -3.61
C VAL A 17 -15.85 6.42 -2.98
N PHE A 18 -15.11 7.17 -2.14
CA PHE A 18 -13.98 6.63 -1.40
C PHE A 18 -14.43 5.59 -0.37
N MET A 19 -15.57 5.79 0.31
CA MET A 19 -16.12 4.80 1.24
C MET A 19 -16.66 3.58 0.52
N LEU A 20 -17.25 3.76 -0.67
CA LEU A 20 -17.67 2.65 -1.52
C LEU A 20 -16.47 1.78 -1.94
N HIS A 21 -15.35 2.39 -2.34
CA HIS A 21 -14.11 1.66 -2.63
C HIS A 21 -13.67 0.79 -1.45
N ILE A 22 -13.67 1.35 -0.23
CA ILE A 22 -13.35 0.58 0.99
C ILE A 22 -14.30 -0.61 1.16
N LEU A 23 -15.60 -0.38 1.02
CA LEU A 23 -16.62 -1.41 1.21
C LEU A 23 -16.46 -2.58 0.24
N LEU A 24 -16.18 -2.29 -1.03
CA LEU A 24 -16.07 -3.30 -2.08
C LEU A 24 -14.79 -4.13 -1.94
N GLU A 25 -13.69 -3.48 -1.55
CA GLU A 25 -12.36 -4.10 -1.60
C GLU A 25 -11.93 -4.75 -0.28
N ALA A 26 -12.42 -4.27 0.87
CA ALA A 26 -12.01 -4.76 2.18
C ALA A 26 -12.23 -6.27 2.39
N PRO A 27 -13.37 -6.87 2.01
CA PRO A 27 -13.57 -8.31 2.17
C PRO A 27 -12.53 -9.14 1.41
N PHE A 28 -12.24 -8.74 0.16
CA PHE A 28 -11.24 -9.42 -0.67
C PHE A 28 -9.85 -9.32 -0.05
N CYS A 29 -9.43 -8.13 0.40
CA CYS A 29 -8.13 -7.93 1.05
C CYS A 29 -7.92 -8.84 2.26
N ILE A 30 -8.95 -8.94 3.13
CA ILE A 30 -8.87 -9.75 4.34
C ILE A 30 -8.66 -11.22 3.99
N VAL A 31 -9.48 -11.75 3.07
CA VAL A 31 -9.38 -13.16 2.66
C VAL A 31 -8.05 -13.44 1.98
N ALA A 32 -7.65 -12.62 1.01
CA ALA A 32 -6.43 -12.80 0.24
C ALA A 32 -5.14 -12.68 1.09
N LEU A 33 -5.14 -11.90 2.17
CA LEU A 33 -3.98 -11.80 3.08
C LEU A 33 -3.92 -12.93 4.11
N VAL A 34 -5.07 -13.34 4.66
CA VAL A 34 -5.13 -14.32 5.76
C VAL A 34 -5.17 -15.76 5.24
N SER A 35 -5.99 -16.03 4.22
CA SER A 35 -6.22 -17.37 3.68
C SER A 35 -6.38 -17.33 2.15
N PRO A 36 -5.31 -16.98 1.40
CA PRO A 36 -5.39 -16.87 -0.06
C PRO A 36 -5.80 -18.16 -0.77
N GLU A 37 -5.46 -19.32 -0.19
CA GLU A 37 -5.81 -20.67 -0.67
C GLU A 37 -7.32 -20.93 -0.65
N SER A 38 -8.09 -20.17 0.14
CA SER A 38 -9.54 -20.31 0.20
C SER A 38 -10.26 -19.68 -0.99
N LEU A 39 -9.54 -18.87 -1.80
CA LEU A 39 -10.10 -18.33 -3.03
C LEU A 39 -10.16 -19.42 -4.10
N PRO A 40 -11.27 -19.54 -4.85
CA PRO A 40 -11.52 -20.65 -5.76
C PRO A 40 -10.77 -20.50 -7.10
N PHE A 41 -9.47 -20.19 -7.05
CA PHE A 41 -8.61 -20.19 -8.24
C PHE A 41 -8.17 -21.62 -8.57
N LEU A 42 -8.13 -21.94 -9.87
CA LEU A 42 -7.61 -23.23 -10.34
C LEU A 42 -6.08 -23.22 -10.26
N GLU A 43 -5.50 -24.29 -9.73
CA GLU A 43 -4.04 -24.57 -9.73
C GLU A 43 -3.18 -23.41 -9.20
N MET A 44 -3.38 -23.04 -7.92
CA MET A 44 -2.57 -22.00 -7.29
C MET A 44 -1.12 -22.45 -7.07
N SER A 45 -0.18 -21.77 -7.73
CA SER A 45 1.26 -21.91 -7.48
C SER A 45 1.76 -20.96 -6.39
N ASN A 46 2.98 -21.19 -5.88
CA ASN A 46 3.65 -20.24 -4.97
C ASN A 46 3.71 -18.82 -5.51
N THR A 47 3.95 -18.68 -6.82
CA THR A 47 3.95 -17.38 -7.50
C THR A 47 2.55 -16.77 -7.50
N SER A 48 1.52 -17.56 -7.79
CA SER A 48 0.12 -17.11 -7.77
C SER A 48 -0.29 -16.62 -6.39
N LEU A 49 0.05 -17.37 -5.33
CA LEU A 49 -0.21 -17.02 -3.94
C LEU A 49 0.50 -15.73 -3.52
N LEU A 50 1.76 -15.56 -3.93
CA LEU A 50 2.51 -14.35 -3.66
C LEU A 50 1.90 -13.14 -4.38
N VAL A 51 1.63 -13.26 -5.68
CA VAL A 51 1.02 -12.18 -6.47
C VAL A 51 -0.33 -11.76 -5.87
N LEU A 52 -1.13 -12.73 -5.44
CA LEU A 52 -2.39 -12.47 -4.76
C LEU A 52 -2.19 -11.69 -3.45
N LYS A 53 -1.21 -12.05 -2.62
CA LYS A 53 -0.87 -11.30 -1.40
C LYS A 53 -0.35 -9.89 -1.70
N LEU A 54 0.48 -9.73 -2.73
CA LEU A 54 0.97 -8.41 -3.16
C LEU A 54 -0.17 -7.52 -3.67
N TYR A 55 -1.08 -8.09 -4.46
CA TYR A 55 -2.27 -7.40 -4.94
C TYR A 55 -3.18 -7.02 -3.77
N ALA A 56 -3.46 -7.94 -2.85
CA ALA A 56 -4.24 -7.67 -1.66
C ALA A 56 -3.59 -6.58 -0.77
N GLY A 57 -2.26 -6.58 -0.66
CA GLY A 57 -1.50 -5.52 0.02
C GLY A 57 -1.62 -4.15 -0.67
N LEU A 58 -1.58 -4.12 -2.01
CA LEU A 58 -1.80 -2.89 -2.78
C LEU A 58 -3.21 -2.36 -2.57
N VAL A 59 -4.21 -3.22 -2.66
CA VAL A 59 -5.61 -2.85 -2.44
C VAL A 59 -5.83 -2.40 -1.00
N LEU A 60 -5.29 -3.10 0.01
CA LEU A 60 -5.33 -2.68 1.42
C LEU A 60 -4.71 -1.29 1.62
N SER A 61 -3.58 -1.03 0.97
CA SER A 61 -2.95 0.27 1.04
C SER A 61 -3.80 1.38 0.38
N SER A 62 -4.49 1.06 -0.72
CA SER A 62 -5.39 1.98 -1.41
C SER A 62 -6.64 2.31 -0.57
N ILE A 63 -7.14 1.33 0.19
CA ILE A 63 -8.23 1.49 1.16
C ILE A 63 -7.84 2.50 2.24
N LEU A 64 -6.61 2.38 2.78
CA LEU A 64 -6.08 3.36 3.73
C LEU A 64 -5.98 4.76 3.10
N ALA A 65 -5.49 4.86 1.86
CA ALA A 65 -5.42 6.13 1.14
C ALA A 65 -6.80 6.76 0.98
N ALA A 66 -7.78 5.98 0.51
CA ALA A 66 -9.18 6.39 0.31
C ALA A 66 -9.80 6.89 1.61
N TYR A 67 -9.56 6.19 2.73
CA TYR A 67 -10.01 6.61 4.06
C TYR A 67 -9.42 7.96 4.49
N LEU A 68 -8.12 8.16 4.23
CA LEU A 68 -7.44 9.39 4.64
C LEU A 68 -7.83 10.62 3.79
N VAL A 69 -8.19 10.41 2.52
CA VAL A 69 -8.60 11.51 1.62
C VAL A 69 -10.10 11.80 1.63
N SER A 70 -10.94 10.88 2.11
CA SER A 70 -12.40 11.02 2.01
C SER A 70 -12.98 12.23 2.75
N GLY A 71 -12.30 12.70 3.79
CA GLY A 71 -12.70 13.89 4.55
C GLY A 71 -12.01 15.18 4.09
N LEU A 72 -11.12 15.11 3.10
CA LEU A 72 -10.40 16.28 2.61
C LEU A 72 -11.23 17.02 1.53
N PRO A 73 -11.09 18.34 1.41
CA PRO A 73 -11.63 19.09 0.28
C PRO A 73 -10.93 18.68 -1.02
N GLU A 74 -11.63 18.83 -2.14
CA GLU A 74 -11.22 18.31 -3.46
C GLU A 74 -9.87 18.86 -3.98
N PHE A 75 -9.37 19.97 -3.40
CA PHE A 75 -8.16 20.65 -3.84
C PHE A 75 -6.97 20.52 -2.86
N LEU A 76 -7.11 19.76 -1.76
CA LEU A 76 -5.99 19.55 -0.82
C LEU A 76 -4.99 18.50 -1.34
N PRO A 77 -3.68 18.69 -1.12
CA PRO A 77 -2.67 17.74 -1.58
C PRO A 77 -2.71 16.46 -0.74
N GLY A 78 -3.28 15.38 -1.31
CA GLY A 78 -3.31 14.01 -0.76
C GLY A 78 -1.92 13.35 -0.60
N LYS A 79 -0.82 14.11 -0.63
CA LYS A 79 0.56 13.61 -0.58
C LYS A 79 0.86 12.76 0.65
N ARG A 80 0.30 13.12 1.81
CA ARG A 80 0.44 12.33 3.05
C ARG A 80 -0.35 11.02 3.00
N ALA A 81 -1.53 11.01 2.39
CA ALA A 81 -2.30 9.78 2.19
C ALA A 81 -1.57 8.81 1.25
N VAL A 82 -1.04 9.33 0.13
CA VAL A 82 -0.20 8.54 -0.80
C VAL A 82 1.06 8.03 -0.13
N ALA A 83 1.73 8.83 0.71
CA ALA A 83 2.91 8.37 1.42
C ALA A 83 2.60 7.22 2.40
N LEU A 84 1.47 7.28 3.11
CA LEU A 84 1.03 6.21 4.00
C LEU A 84 0.60 4.96 3.23
N GLN A 85 -0.08 5.11 2.09
CA GLN A 85 -0.36 4.02 1.16
C GLN A 85 0.93 3.31 0.75
N LEU A 86 1.90 4.05 0.23
CA LEU A 86 3.18 3.48 -0.21
C LEU A 86 3.91 2.81 0.95
N CYS A 87 3.91 3.41 2.14
CA CYS A 87 4.54 2.84 3.33
C CYS A 87 3.92 1.49 3.69
N LEU A 88 2.59 1.45 3.81
CA LEU A 88 1.86 0.23 4.13
C LEU A 88 2.06 -0.85 3.07
N TYR A 89 1.96 -0.50 1.78
CA TYR A 89 2.19 -1.44 0.68
C TYR A 89 3.58 -2.06 0.76
N HIS A 90 4.64 -1.24 0.89
CA HIS A 90 6.01 -1.75 0.91
C HIS A 90 6.29 -2.60 2.16
N THR A 91 5.68 -2.27 3.31
CA THR A 91 5.75 -3.12 4.50
C THR A 91 5.07 -4.47 4.28
N VAL A 92 3.85 -4.50 3.75
CA VAL A 92 3.13 -5.75 3.46
C VAL A 92 3.87 -6.57 2.39
N ALA A 93 4.39 -5.93 1.35
CA ALA A 93 5.17 -6.59 0.30
C ALA A 93 6.46 -7.21 0.85
N ALA A 94 7.20 -6.50 1.69
CA ALA A 94 8.38 -7.04 2.37
C ALA A 94 8.00 -8.25 3.23
N THR A 95 6.92 -8.19 4.02
CA THR A 95 6.45 -9.34 4.80
C THR A 95 6.04 -10.52 3.92
N ALA A 96 5.31 -10.28 2.84
CA ALA A 96 4.87 -11.33 1.91
C ALA A 96 6.07 -12.03 1.25
N LEU A 97 7.07 -11.27 0.79
CA LEU A 97 8.32 -11.79 0.22
C LEU A 97 9.20 -12.49 1.26
N TRP A 98 9.18 -12.03 2.51
CA TRP A 98 9.94 -12.66 3.58
C TRP A 98 9.45 -14.08 3.86
N HIS A 99 8.13 -14.28 3.83
CA HIS A 99 7.47 -15.55 4.10
C HIS A 99 7.18 -16.39 2.85
N SER A 100 7.46 -15.88 1.65
CA SER A 100 7.23 -16.65 0.43
C SER A 100 8.25 -17.78 0.30
N PRO A 101 7.82 -18.98 -0.13
CA PRO A 101 8.75 -20.01 -0.59
C PRO A 101 9.51 -19.54 -1.85
N ARG A 102 10.53 -20.29 -2.29
CA ARG A 102 11.25 -19.99 -3.53
C ARG A 102 10.26 -19.97 -4.70
N PHE A 103 10.28 -18.89 -5.47
CA PHE A 103 9.41 -18.73 -6.64
C PHE A 103 10.16 -18.16 -7.86
N ILE A 104 11.38 -17.64 -7.68
CA ILE A 104 12.25 -17.22 -8.77
C ILE A 104 13.25 -18.36 -9.06
N PRO A 105 13.20 -19.01 -10.22
CA PRO A 105 14.09 -20.14 -10.55
C PRO A 105 15.47 -19.66 -11.04
N ILE A 106 16.06 -18.66 -10.38
CA ILE A 106 17.36 -18.09 -10.73
C ILE A 106 18.22 -18.00 -9.46
N THR A 107 19.41 -18.59 -9.51
CA THR A 107 20.41 -18.55 -8.43
C THR A 107 21.46 -17.46 -8.67
N LEU A 108 21.99 -16.88 -7.59
CA LEU A 108 23.10 -15.91 -7.62
C LEU A 108 24.48 -16.56 -7.47
N GLY A 109 24.52 -17.90 -7.47
CA GLY A 109 25.72 -18.69 -7.21
C GLY A 109 25.63 -19.45 -5.89
N GLU A 110 26.42 -20.51 -5.77
CA GLU A 110 26.35 -21.44 -4.64
C GLU A 110 26.63 -20.76 -3.30
N ASP A 111 27.63 -19.87 -3.23
CA ASP A 111 27.98 -19.16 -2.01
C ASP A 111 26.87 -18.21 -1.54
N ALA A 112 26.18 -17.54 -2.47
CA ALA A 112 25.05 -16.66 -2.14
C ALA A 112 23.86 -17.46 -1.60
N GLU A 113 23.54 -18.61 -2.22
CA GLU A 113 22.48 -19.51 -1.74
C GLU A 113 22.80 -20.09 -0.36
N ARG A 114 24.08 -20.46 -0.11
CA ARG A 114 24.53 -20.94 1.22
C ARG A 114 24.33 -19.90 2.31
N LEU A 115 24.48 -18.61 1.98
CA LEU A 115 24.20 -17.49 2.89
C LEU A 115 22.72 -17.09 2.94
N GLY A 116 21.84 -17.77 2.21
CA GLY A 116 20.42 -17.43 2.12
C GLY A 116 20.13 -16.14 1.35
N ILE A 117 21.09 -15.65 0.57
CA ILE A 117 20.94 -14.45 -0.26
C ILE A 117 20.31 -14.87 -1.59
N THR A 118 18.98 -14.86 -1.63
CA THR A 118 18.22 -15.12 -2.85
C THR A 118 17.66 -13.83 -3.45
N LEU A 119 17.25 -13.88 -4.72
CA LEU A 119 16.63 -12.74 -5.39
C LEU A 119 15.35 -12.26 -4.68
N GLU A 120 14.56 -13.18 -4.13
CA GLU A 120 13.38 -12.84 -3.34
C GLU A 120 13.75 -12.07 -2.08
N LYS A 121 14.85 -12.46 -1.41
CA LYS A 121 15.32 -11.77 -0.20
C LYS A 121 15.89 -10.40 -0.51
N ILE A 122 16.60 -10.25 -1.62
CA ILE A 122 17.01 -8.92 -2.11
C ILE A 122 15.78 -8.06 -2.36
N TRP A 123 14.79 -8.59 -3.09
CA TRP A 123 13.56 -7.88 -3.39
C TRP A 123 12.77 -7.47 -2.13
N CYS A 124 12.71 -8.38 -1.14
CA CYS A 124 12.15 -8.13 0.19
C CYS A 124 12.86 -6.97 0.89
N VAL A 125 14.19 -7.02 0.97
CA VAL A 125 15.01 -6.00 1.63
C VAL A 125 14.85 -4.64 0.94
N SER A 126 14.80 -4.60 -0.39
CA SER A 126 14.53 -3.37 -1.14
C SER A 126 13.19 -2.73 -0.77
N HIS A 127 12.13 -3.53 -0.58
CA HIS A 127 10.83 -3.04 -0.12
C HIS A 127 10.89 -2.53 1.32
N GLY A 128 11.64 -3.21 2.20
CA GLY A 128 11.91 -2.74 3.56
C GLY A 128 12.59 -1.36 3.59
N PHE A 129 13.60 -1.15 2.75
CA PHE A 129 14.26 0.15 2.61
C PHE A 129 13.32 1.24 2.09
N ALA A 130 12.48 0.93 1.11
CA ALA A 130 11.50 1.89 0.59
C ALA A 130 10.50 2.34 1.68
N SER A 131 10.01 1.40 2.50
CA SER A 131 9.15 1.72 3.65
C SER A 131 9.88 2.61 4.68
N ALA A 132 11.12 2.27 5.03
CA ALA A 132 11.93 3.07 5.94
C ALA A 132 12.18 4.50 5.40
N ALA A 133 12.46 4.63 4.10
CA ALA A 133 12.66 5.92 3.45
C ALA A 133 11.41 6.82 3.54
N LEU A 134 10.21 6.24 3.39
CA LEU A 134 8.95 6.96 3.56
C LEU A 134 8.72 7.40 5.02
N GLY A 135 9.09 6.56 5.99
CA GLY A 135 9.07 6.92 7.41
C GLY A 135 10.02 8.07 7.76
N ILE A 136 11.24 8.02 7.24
CA ILE A 136 12.24 9.11 7.39
C ILE A 136 11.72 10.40 6.74
N TRP A 137 11.23 10.31 5.49
CA TRP A 137 10.64 11.45 4.78
C TRP A 137 9.47 12.06 5.56
N TRP A 138 8.60 11.23 6.14
CA TRP A 138 7.48 11.70 6.95
C TRP A 138 7.98 12.55 8.12
N HIS A 139 8.99 12.05 8.86
CA HIS A 139 9.52 12.73 10.04
C HIS A 139 10.20 14.06 9.67
N ILE A 140 11.05 14.05 8.63
CA ILE A 140 11.76 15.25 8.13
C ILE A 140 10.78 16.33 7.66
N THR A 141 9.62 15.95 7.14
CA THR A 141 8.64 16.90 6.57
C THR A 141 7.58 17.41 7.56
N ILE A 142 7.58 16.96 8.82
CA ILE A 142 6.66 17.47 9.86
C ILE A 142 6.80 18.99 10.07
N PRO A 143 8.01 19.58 10.23
CA PRO A 143 8.16 21.02 10.47
C PRO A 143 7.54 21.90 9.36
N TYR A 144 7.60 21.45 8.10
CA TYR A 144 6.99 22.15 6.97
C TYR A 144 5.46 22.22 7.09
N MET A 145 4.81 21.16 7.58
CA MET A 145 3.37 21.17 7.83
C MET A 145 2.99 22.10 8.98
N ILE A 146 3.79 22.12 10.04
CA ILE A 146 3.56 23.00 11.20
C ILE A 146 3.64 24.46 10.75
N ALA A 147 4.65 24.82 9.97
CA ALA A 147 4.82 26.16 9.42
C ALA A 147 3.64 26.60 8.51
N MET A 148 3.02 25.66 7.79
CA MET A 148 1.84 25.92 6.97
C MET A 148 0.56 26.11 7.79
N LYS A 149 0.39 25.38 8.91
CA LYS A 149 -0.79 25.48 9.78
C LYS A 149 -0.79 26.73 10.66
N GLY A 150 0.38 27.31 10.91
CA GLY A 150 0.55 28.57 11.65
C GLY A 150 0.30 29.83 10.82
N LYS A 151 -0.08 29.70 9.55
CA LYS A 151 -0.56 30.77 8.67
C LYS A 151 -2.06 30.62 8.45
#